data_AF-A0A1M7QPT5-F1
#
_entry.id   AF-A0A1M7QPT5-F1
#
_cell.length_a   1.000
_cell.length_b   1.000
_cell.length_c   1.000
_cell.angle_alpha   90.00
_cell.angle_beta   90.00
_cell.angle_gamma   90.00
#
_symmetry.space_group_name_H-M   'P 1'
#
loop_
_entity.id
_entity.type
_entity.pdbx_description
1 polymer ?
#
loop_
_entity_poly.entity_id
_entity_poly.type
_entity_poly.pdbx_seq_one_letter_code
_entity_poly.pdbx_strand_id
1 'polypeptide(L)' 'MRFQIKKITLNIEGKEVVAIPVSDEELNKVKIHLEKSYKDKECTCGDQWCSPDGFWWVCSLGRENNCIWFKTDWRCNP' A
#
# COMPACT_ATOMS: atom_id res chain seq x y z
N MET A 1 11.34 -4.46 19.83
CA MET A 1 11.20 -3.05 19.38
C MET A 1 10.34 -3.05 18.12
N ARG A 2 9.10 -2.55 18.17
CA ARG A 2 8.23 -2.45 16.97
C ARG A 2 8.55 -1.14 16.25
N PHE A 3 9.35 -1.21 15.18
CA PHE A 3 9.55 -0.07 14.29
C PHE A 3 8.27 0.16 13.49
N GLN A 4 7.36 0.98 14.02
CA GLN A 4 6.24 1.49 13.25
C GLN A 4 6.78 2.42 12.18
N ILE A 5 6.71 2.00 10.92
CA ILE A 5 6.81 2.93 9.79
C ILE A 5 5.66 3.95 10.00
N LYS A 6 5.99 5.21 10.28
CA LYS A 6 5.00 6.17 10.82
C LYS A 6 4.07 6.76 9.75
N LYS A 7 4.60 6.99 8.54
CA LYS A 7 3.94 7.54 7.34
C LYS A 7 5.02 7.90 6.33
N ILE A 8 4.70 7.86 5.05
CA ILE A 8 5.53 8.38 3.96
C ILE A 8 4.70 9.39 3.15
N THR A 9 5.37 10.30 2.45
CA THR A 9 4.72 11.14 1.44
C THR A 9 5.02 10.56 0.08
N LEU A 10 3.98 10.29 -0.70
CA LEU A 10 4.07 9.85 -2.08
C LEU A 10 3.62 10.98 -3.00
N ASN A 11 4.26 11.13 -4.16
CA ASN A 11 3.73 11.95 -5.22
C ASN A 11 2.91 11.04 -6.15
N ILE A 12 1.60 11.24 -6.19
CA ILE A 12 0.68 10.49 -7.04
C ILE A 12 -0.01 11.51 -7.94
N GLU A 13 0.18 11.41 -9.26
CA GLU A 13 -0.38 12.34 -10.25
C GLU A 13 -0.10 13.83 -9.97
N GLY A 14 1.10 14.14 -9.45
CA GLY A 14 1.48 15.53 -9.13
C GLY A 14 0.93 16.05 -7.79
N LYS A 15 0.19 15.23 -7.05
CA LYS A 15 -0.27 15.55 -5.69
C LYS A 15 0.58 14.85 -4.64
N GLU A 16 0.94 15.58 -3.59
CA GLU A 16 1.54 15.00 -2.41
C GLU A 16 0.46 14.35 -1.55
N VAL A 17 0.60 13.05 -1.35
CA VAL A 17 -0.37 12.21 -0.63
C VAL A 17 0.35 11.55 0.54
N VAL A 18 -0.26 11.60 1.73
CA VAL A 18 0.28 10.94 2.90
C VAL A 18 -0.16 9.49 2.89
N ALA A 19 0.80 8.58 2.78
CA ALA A 19 0.56 7.16 2.79
C ALA A 19 1.06 6.54 4.10
N ILE A 20 0.29 5.61 4.65
CA ILE A 20 0.68 4.84 5.83
C ILE A 20 0.85 3.38 5.45
N PRO A 21 1.84 2.68 6.02
CA PRO A 21 2.07 1.28 5.73
C PRO A 21 0.79 0.49 6.07
N VAL A 22 0.40 -0.40 5.17
CA VAL A 22 -0.70 -1.32 5.43
C VAL A 22 -0.24 -2.31 6.49
N SER A 23 -1.06 -2.53 7.51
CA SER A 23 -0.76 -3.52 8.55
C SER A 23 -0.87 -4.96 8.01
N ASP A 24 -0.17 -5.91 8.64
CA ASP A 24 -0.26 -7.34 8.28
C ASP A 24 -1.71 -7.86 8.34
N GLU A 25 -2.53 -7.34 9.26
CA GLU A 25 -3.95 -7.71 9.38
C GLU A 25 -4.76 -7.24 8.16
N GLU A 26 -4.58 -5.98 7.75
CA GLU A 26 -5.23 -5.43 6.55
C GLU A 26 -4.76 -6.14 5.29
N LEU A 27 -3.45 -6.42 5.18
CA LEU A 27 -2.90 -7.24 4.09
C LEU A 27 -3.54 -8.62 4.05
N ASN A 28 -3.69 -9.29 5.20
CA ASN A 28 -4.29 -10.63 5.25
C ASN A 28 -5.78 -10.63 4.87
N LYS A 29 -6.53 -9.57 5.20
CA LYS A 29 -7.93 -9.42 4.74
C LYS A 29 -8.02 -9.28 3.21
N VAL A 30 -7.07 -8.56 2.64
CA VAL A 30 -7.01 -8.25 1.21
C VAL A 30 -6.37 -9.37 0.38
N LYS A 31 -5.48 -10.20 0.95
CA LYS A 31 -4.88 -11.35 0.25
C LYS A 31 -5.91 -12.25 -0.42
N ILE A 32 -7.07 -12.44 0.21
CA ILE A 32 -8.20 -13.21 -0.33
C ILE A 32 -8.74 -12.58 -1.63
N HIS A 33 -8.68 -11.25 -1.77
CA HIS A 33 -9.08 -10.53 -2.98
C HIS A 33 -7.94 -10.43 -4.02
N LEU A 34 -6.68 -10.53 -3.60
CA LEU A 34 -5.49 -10.48 -4.46
C LEU A 34 -5.08 -11.85 -5.05
N GLU A 35 -5.89 -12.89 -4.86
CA GLU A 35 -5.60 -14.33 -5.07
C GLU A 35 -5.27 -14.81 -6.51
N LYS A 36 -4.78 -13.95 -7.42
CA LYS A 36 -4.24 -14.40 -8.71
C LYS A 36 -2.91 -13.80 -9.17
N SER A 37 -2.31 -12.84 -8.45
CA SER A 37 -1.01 -12.26 -8.89
C SER A 37 0.05 -12.08 -7.81
N TYR A 38 -0.29 -12.15 -6.52
CA TYR A 38 0.65 -11.83 -5.43
C TYR A 38 0.81 -13.02 -4.49
N LYS A 39 1.54 -14.04 -4.94
CA LYS A 39 1.84 -15.23 -4.13
C LYS A 39 2.86 -14.94 -3.03
N ASP A 40 3.54 -13.80 -3.11
CA ASP A 40 4.51 -13.35 -2.12
C ASP A 40 4.16 -11.94 -1.67
N LYS A 41 4.48 -11.63 -0.42
CA LYS A 41 4.23 -10.33 0.24
C LYS A 41 4.86 -9.12 -0.46
N GLU A 42 5.50 -9.34 -1.60
CA GLU A 42 6.17 -8.36 -2.41
C GLU A 42 5.20 -7.86 -3.48
N CYS A 43 4.59 -6.71 -3.21
CA CYS A 43 4.07 -5.92 -4.31
C CYS A 43 5.23 -5.40 -5.16
N THR A 44 5.01 -5.09 -6.44
CA THR A 44 6.06 -4.46 -7.24
C THR A 44 6.06 -2.97 -6.93
N CYS A 45 7.22 -2.39 -6.61
CA CYS A 45 7.31 -0.95 -6.37
C CYS A 45 6.75 -0.18 -7.57
N GLY A 46 5.80 0.72 -7.32
CA GLY A 46 5.06 1.45 -8.34
C GLY A 46 3.66 0.90 -8.62
N ASP A 47 3.34 -0.30 -8.13
CA ASP A 47 1.98 -0.85 -8.24
C ASP A 47 0.97 0.04 -7.50
N GLN A 48 -0.20 0.19 -8.09
CA GLN A 48 -1.33 0.90 -7.50
C GLN A 48 -2.56 0.00 -7.53
N TRP A 49 -3.30 0.00 -6.43
CA TRP A 49 -4.49 -0.81 -6.29
C TRP A 49 -5.58 -0.03 -5.57
N CYS A 50 -6.80 -0.14 -6.08
CA CYS A 50 -7.97 0.44 -5.43
C CYS A 50 -8.50 -0.56 -4.41
N SER A 51 -8.43 -0.21 -3.12
CA SER A 51 -8.93 -1.09 -2.07
C SER A 51 -10.45 -1.23 -2.12
N PRO A 52 -11.03 -2.33 -1.60
CA PRO A 52 -12.47 -2.50 -1.44
C PRO A 52 -13.14 -1.36 -0.65
N ASP A 53 -12.39 -0.72 0.25
CA ASP A 53 -12.85 0.44 1.04
C ASP A 53 -12.85 1.75 0.23
N GLY A 54 -12.38 1.71 -1.03
CA GLY A 54 -12.38 2.82 -1.98
C GLY A 54 -11.19 3.76 -1.87
N PHE A 55 -10.07 3.31 -1.30
CA PHE A 55 -8.84 4.11 -1.15
C PHE A 55 -7.70 3.56 -2.01
N TRP A 56 -6.85 4.46 -2.52
CA TRP A 56 -5.64 4.08 -3.23
C TRP A 56 -4.65 3.44 -2.27
N TRP A 57 -4.20 2.26 -2.63
CA TRP A 57 -3.05 1.58 -2.05
C TRP A 57 -1.93 1.65 -3.08
N VAL A 58 -0.74 2.04 -2.64
CA VAL A 58 0.44 2.18 -3.49
C VAL A 58 1.55 1.35 -2.92
N CYS A 59 2.16 0.54 -3.77
CA CYS A 59 3.34 -0.20 -3.41
C CYS A 59 4.57 0.69 -3.57
N SER A 60 5.36 0.84 -2.50
CA SER A 60 6.57 1.65 -2.53
C SER A 60 7.67 1.05 -1.66
N LEU A 61 8.88 1.59 -1.80
CA LEU A 61 10.05 1.14 -1.04
C LEU A 61 9.82 1.37 0.46
N GLY A 62 9.78 0.26 1.20
CA GLY A 62 9.84 0.26 2.65
C GLY A 62 11.27 0.50 3.17
N ARG A 63 11.44 0.47 4.49
CA ARG A 63 12.75 0.68 5.14
C ARG A 63 13.79 -0.40 4.86
N GLU A 64 13.36 -1.60 4.48
CA GLU A 64 14.24 -2.77 4.30
C GLU A 64 14.56 -3.04 2.82
N ASN A 65 14.45 -2.02 1.95
CA ASN A 65 14.55 -2.16 0.49
C ASN A 65 13.52 -3.13 -0.14
N ASN A 66 12.53 -3.56 0.63
CA ASN A 66 11.41 -4.36 0.15
C ASN A 66 10.23 -3.45 -0.17
N CYS A 67 9.59 -3.73 -1.30
CA CYS A 67 8.38 -3.03 -1.72
C CYS A 67 7.21 -3.51 -0.86
N ILE A 68 6.54 -2.56 -0.18
CA ILE A 68 5.39 -2.84 0.68
C ILE A 68 4.21 -1.96 0.30
N TRP A 69 3.00 -2.42 0.60
CA TRP A 69 1.80 -1.65 0.38
C TRP A 69 1.68 -0.52 1.40
N PHE A 70 1.36 0.67 0.91
CA PHE A 70 0.96 1.83 1.68
C PHE A 70 -0.47 2.21 1.29
N LYS A 71 -1.36 2.36 2.27
CA LYS A 71 -2.67 2.93 2.03
C LYS A 71 -2.59 4.45 2.10
N THR A 72 -3.30 5.10 1.19
CA THR A 72 -3.39 6.55 1.13
C THR A 72 -4.74 7.03 1.68
N ASP A 73 -4.85 8.32 1.94
CA ASP A 73 -6.12 9.00 2.22
C ASP A 73 -6.88 9.41 0.95
N TRP A 74 -6.36 9.08 -0.23
CA TRP A 74 -6.96 9.43 -1.50
C TRP A 74 -7.90 8.34 -2.00
N ARG A 75 -9.13 8.70 -2.37
CA ARG A 75 -10.10 7.78 -2.95
C ARG A 75 -9.78 7.46 -4.42
N CYS A 76 -9.96 6.18 -4.77
CA CYS A 76 -9.79 5.66 -6.13
C CYS A 76 -11.07 5.63 -6.96
N ASN A 77 -12.21 6.00 -6.36
CA ASN A 77 -13.48 6.24 -7.05
C ASN A 77 -13.86 7.72 -6.88
N PRO A 78 -14.09 8.49 -7.96
CA PRO A 78 -14.88 9.72 -7.91
C PRO A 78 -16.37 9.42 -7.66
#